data_AF-A0A838LTM6-F1
#
_entry.id   AF-A0A838LTM6-F1
#
_cell.length_a   1.000
_cell.length_b   1.000
_cell.length_c   1.000
_cell.angle_alpha   90.00
_cell.angle_beta   90.00
_cell.angle_gamma   90.00
#
_symmetry.space_group_name_H-M   'P 1'
#
loop_
_entity.id
_entity.type
_entity.pdbx_description
1 polymer ?
#
loop_
_entity_poly.entity_id
_entity_poly.type
_entity_poly.pdbx_seq_one_letter_code
_entity_poly.pdbx_strand_id
1 'polypeptide(L)'
;MKTTSVGLFAILLSLPLLAWADRARPPRDYVVDVGGSGYVFVMLAKRDNPLFDPGAPDDVGVVDRDANIRRTYKLSGMYLKGSKTPLWSVSWYAFEVYPNQDGEHLVRMGPWASSMDQLAVSFYTRGVETKRYTIGDLVKNRENLRHTVSHFFWLSEQRYDEKANTLHLKTVDGLSYVFSAINGEIVQ
;
A
#
# COMPACT_ATOMS: atom_id res chain seq x y z
N MET A 1 14.16 -26.32 70.71
CA MET A 1 14.19 -26.93 69.37
C MET A 1 14.40 -25.83 68.34
N LYS A 2 15.52 -25.88 67.59
CA LYS A 2 15.84 -24.91 66.53
C LYS A 2 15.28 -25.44 65.21
N THR A 3 14.36 -24.74 64.59
CA THR A 3 13.85 -25.06 63.25
C THR A 3 14.65 -24.28 62.21
N THR A 4 15.47 -25.00 61.44
CA THR A 4 16.24 -24.50 60.31
C THR A 4 15.35 -24.51 59.07
N SER A 5 14.95 -23.35 58.58
CA SER A 5 14.23 -23.22 57.30
C SER A 5 15.24 -23.12 56.16
N VAL A 6 15.23 -24.10 55.26
CA VAL A 6 15.99 -24.13 54.00
C VAL A 6 15.22 -23.30 52.97
N GLY A 7 15.81 -22.21 52.50
CA GLY A 7 15.25 -21.36 51.44
C GLY A 7 15.51 -21.99 50.07
N LEU A 8 14.42 -22.30 49.34
CA LEU A 8 14.46 -22.79 47.96
C LEU A 8 14.56 -21.61 47.00
N PHE A 9 15.72 -21.41 46.37
CA PHE A 9 15.92 -20.42 45.30
C PHE A 9 15.39 -21.00 43.97
N ALA A 10 14.21 -20.55 43.53
CA ALA A 10 13.68 -20.88 42.21
C ALA A 10 14.31 -19.95 41.16
N ILE A 11 15.24 -20.48 40.36
CA ILE A 11 15.80 -19.80 39.19
C ILE A 11 14.75 -19.92 38.07
N LEU A 12 14.00 -18.84 37.80
CA LEU A 12 13.15 -18.72 36.62
C LEU A 12 14.04 -18.59 35.38
N LEU A 13 14.21 -19.68 34.62
CA LEU A 13 14.75 -19.62 33.25
C LEU A 13 13.75 -18.87 32.36
N SER A 14 14.10 -17.64 31.99
CA SER A 14 13.42 -16.89 30.93
C SER A 14 13.87 -17.46 29.58
N LEU A 15 13.06 -18.36 29.02
CA LEU A 15 13.20 -18.76 27.61
C LEU A 15 12.87 -17.54 26.74
N PRO A 16 13.78 -17.08 25.85
CA PRO A 16 13.44 -16.04 24.91
C PRO A 16 12.39 -16.59 23.94
N LEU A 17 11.16 -16.10 24.06
CA LEU A 17 10.14 -16.31 23.05
C LEU A 17 10.66 -15.69 21.75
N LEU A 18 10.96 -16.55 20.77
CA LEU A 18 11.23 -16.12 19.41
C LEU A 18 9.96 -15.43 18.90
N ALA A 19 9.94 -14.10 18.93
CA ALA A 19 8.88 -13.30 18.35
C ALA A 19 9.00 -13.40 16.83
N TRP A 20 7.98 -13.96 16.18
CA TRP A 20 7.87 -13.96 14.73
C TRP A 20 7.43 -12.55 14.33
N ALA A 21 8.34 -11.76 13.77
CA ALA A 21 8.00 -10.49 13.18
C ALA A 21 7.13 -10.71 11.92
N ASP A 22 6.14 -9.86 11.72
CA ASP A 22 5.35 -9.84 10.49
C ASP A 22 6.27 -9.62 9.29
N ARG A 23 6.10 -10.42 8.23
CA ARG A 23 6.86 -10.27 6.99
C ARG A 23 6.07 -9.41 6.00
N ALA A 24 6.77 -8.46 5.37
CA ALA A 24 6.24 -7.73 4.24
C ALA A 24 5.84 -8.71 3.12
N ARG A 25 4.66 -8.50 2.54
CA ARG A 25 4.25 -9.24 1.35
C ARG A 25 5.20 -8.89 0.20
N PRO A 26 5.79 -9.87 -0.51
CA PRO A 26 6.65 -9.56 -1.64
C PRO A 26 5.85 -8.87 -2.76
N PRO A 27 6.47 -7.94 -3.51
CA PRO A 27 5.91 -7.41 -4.74
C PRO A 27 5.61 -8.52 -5.74
N ARG A 28 4.48 -8.37 -6.43
CA ARG A 28 4.07 -9.30 -7.48
C ARG A 28 3.52 -8.57 -8.69
N ASP A 29 3.63 -9.17 -9.85
CA ASP A 29 2.93 -8.66 -11.03
C ASP A 29 1.42 -8.85 -10.85
N TYR A 30 0.61 -7.89 -11.31
CA TYR A 30 -0.85 -8.03 -11.31
C TYR A 30 -1.51 -7.22 -12.42
N VAL A 31 -2.75 -7.59 -12.71
CA VAL A 31 -3.64 -6.89 -13.65
C VAL A 31 -4.93 -6.56 -12.91
N VAL A 32 -5.41 -5.32 -13.07
CA VAL A 32 -6.71 -4.85 -12.59
C VAL A 32 -7.61 -4.67 -13.80
N ASP A 33 -8.70 -5.43 -13.84
CA ASP A 33 -9.77 -5.20 -14.82
C ASP A 33 -10.55 -3.95 -14.40
N VAL A 34 -10.68 -3.00 -15.33
CA VAL A 34 -11.43 -1.75 -15.09
C VAL A 34 -12.88 -2.00 -15.52
N GLY A 35 -13.72 -2.48 -14.61
CA GLY A 35 -15.02 -3.10 -14.88
C GLY A 35 -15.82 -2.53 -16.05
N GLY A 36 -16.09 -3.35 -17.07
CA GLY A 36 -16.96 -3.00 -18.22
C GLY A 36 -16.43 -1.93 -19.19
N SER A 37 -15.35 -1.22 -18.86
CA SER A 37 -14.81 -0.10 -19.64
C SER A 37 -13.99 -0.50 -20.87
N GLY A 38 -13.60 -1.78 -20.97
CA GLY A 38 -12.68 -2.24 -22.01
C GLY A 38 -11.20 -1.94 -21.72
N TYR A 39 -10.86 -1.46 -20.52
CA TYR A 39 -9.49 -1.24 -20.09
C TYR A 39 -8.98 -2.28 -19.08
N VAL A 40 -7.66 -2.41 -19.00
CA VAL A 40 -6.94 -3.08 -17.90
C VAL A 40 -5.77 -2.21 -17.46
N PHE A 41 -5.55 -2.14 -16.16
CA PHE A 41 -4.33 -1.57 -15.60
C PHE A 41 -3.37 -2.69 -15.23
N VAL A 42 -2.11 -2.58 -15.65
CA VAL A 42 -1.08 -3.60 -15.42
C VAL A 42 -0.01 -3.02 -14.52
N MET A 43 0.40 -3.78 -13.51
CA MET A 43 1.49 -3.43 -12.62
C MET A 43 2.55 -4.54 -12.64
N LEU A 44 3.79 -4.17 -12.97
CA LEU A 44 4.93 -5.07 -13.03
C LEU A 44 5.93 -4.71 -11.93
N ALA A 45 6.26 -5.67 -11.08
CA ALA A 45 7.28 -5.50 -10.04
C ALA A 45 8.70 -5.64 -10.63
N LYS A 46 9.56 -4.64 -10.43
CA LYS A 46 10.94 -4.62 -10.96
C LYS A 46 11.96 -4.60 -9.84
N ARG A 47 12.97 -5.49 -9.84
CA ARG A 47 13.95 -5.58 -8.73
C ARG A 47 14.95 -4.42 -8.70
N ASP A 48 15.15 -3.80 -9.85
CA ASP A 48 16.20 -2.86 -10.22
C ASP A 48 15.83 -1.39 -10.03
N ASN A 49 14.57 -1.09 -9.72
CA ASN A 49 14.15 0.23 -9.26
C ASN A 49 14.10 0.18 -7.73
N PRO A 50 14.36 1.26 -6.97
CA PRO A 50 13.73 1.39 -5.65
C PRO A 50 12.24 1.23 -5.90
N LEU A 51 11.73 0.00 -5.70
CA LEU A 51 10.38 -0.43 -6.01
C LEU A 51 9.32 0.41 -5.31
N PHE A 52 9.77 1.21 -4.36
CA PHE A 52 8.97 1.89 -3.41
C PHE A 52 9.48 3.30 -3.21
N ASP A 53 8.56 4.14 -2.74
CA ASP A 53 8.92 5.47 -2.27
C ASP A 53 10.04 5.35 -1.22
N PRO A 54 10.93 6.36 -1.12
CA PRO A 54 11.99 6.38 -0.12
C PRO A 54 11.47 6.00 1.28
N GLY A 55 12.11 5.01 1.92
CA GLY A 55 11.78 4.55 3.27
C GLY A 55 10.82 3.36 3.37
N ALA A 56 10.41 2.76 2.25
CA ALA A 56 9.75 1.45 2.33
C ALA A 56 10.74 0.36 2.81
N PRO A 57 10.24 -0.72 3.42
CA PRO A 57 11.09 -1.74 4.03
C PRO A 57 12.09 -2.32 3.03
N ASP A 58 13.37 -2.35 3.41
CA ASP A 58 14.45 -2.91 2.59
C ASP A 58 14.29 -4.43 2.32
N ASP A 59 13.44 -5.11 3.10
CA ASP A 59 13.19 -6.55 3.02
C ASP A 59 12.10 -6.92 1.99
N VAL A 60 12.19 -6.28 0.83
CA VAL A 60 11.33 -6.61 -0.30
C VAL A 60 11.91 -7.84 -0.94
N GLY A 61 11.50 -8.99 -0.42
CA GLY A 61 12.01 -10.31 -0.78
C GLY A 61 11.92 -10.66 -2.27
N VAL A 62 11.86 -11.94 -2.59
CA VAL A 62 11.82 -12.38 -3.99
C VAL A 62 10.57 -11.83 -4.68
N VAL A 63 10.77 -11.00 -5.71
CA VAL A 63 9.68 -10.50 -6.57
C VAL A 63 8.99 -11.69 -7.22
N ASP A 64 7.68 -11.80 -7.01
CA ASP A 64 6.85 -12.84 -7.59
C ASP A 64 6.42 -12.41 -9.01
N ARG A 65 7.16 -12.89 -10.00
CA ARG A 65 6.97 -12.52 -11.42
C ARG A 65 5.98 -13.47 -12.08
N ASP A 66 4.94 -12.90 -12.68
CA ASP A 66 4.00 -13.68 -13.49
C ASP A 66 4.47 -13.72 -14.94
N ALA A 67 4.91 -14.90 -15.39
CA ALA A 67 5.41 -15.11 -16.74
C ALA A 67 4.35 -14.85 -17.83
N ASN A 68 3.07 -15.08 -17.56
CA ASN A 68 2.00 -14.84 -18.51
C ASN A 68 1.73 -13.35 -18.66
N ILE A 69 1.69 -12.59 -17.56
CA ILE A 69 1.55 -11.13 -17.60
C ILE A 69 2.72 -10.52 -18.39
N ARG A 70 3.97 -10.92 -18.11
CA ARG A 70 5.17 -10.37 -18.78
C ARG A 70 5.35 -10.78 -20.24
N ARG A 71 4.74 -11.88 -20.66
CA ARG A 71 4.70 -12.26 -22.09
C ARG A 71 3.90 -11.23 -22.88
N THR A 72 2.83 -10.72 -22.29
CA THR A 72 1.89 -9.78 -22.92
C THR A 72 2.31 -8.34 -22.73
N TYR A 73 2.62 -7.94 -21.50
CA TYR A 73 2.86 -6.55 -21.11
C TYR A 73 4.33 -6.31 -20.78
N LYS A 74 4.88 -5.20 -21.28
CA LYS A 74 6.29 -4.82 -21.07
C LYS A 74 6.47 -3.68 -20.07
N LEU A 75 5.42 -2.91 -19.83
CA LEU A 75 5.43 -1.74 -18.94
C LEU A 75 4.23 -1.80 -17.98
N SER A 76 4.39 -1.21 -16.79
CA SER A 76 3.26 -0.88 -15.93
C SER A 76 2.48 0.29 -16.54
N GLY A 77 1.15 0.26 -16.50
CA GLY A 77 0.33 1.28 -17.13
C GLY A 77 -1.07 0.83 -17.50
N MET A 78 -1.79 1.70 -18.20
CA MET A 78 -3.14 1.44 -18.70
C MET A 78 -3.10 0.90 -20.13
N TYR A 79 -3.93 -0.10 -20.41
CA TYR A 79 -4.05 -0.74 -21.71
C TYR A 79 -5.52 -0.87 -22.10
N LEU A 80 -5.81 -0.81 -23.40
CA LEU A 80 -7.03 -1.39 -23.95
C LEU A 80 -6.97 -2.92 -23.81
N LYS A 81 -8.10 -3.57 -23.48
CA LYS A 81 -8.18 -5.04 -23.38
C LYS A 81 -7.73 -5.68 -24.69
N GLY A 82 -6.74 -6.57 -24.60
CA GLY A 82 -6.14 -7.25 -25.74
C GLY A 82 -4.98 -6.49 -26.42
N SER A 83 -4.74 -5.22 -26.07
CA SER A 83 -3.58 -4.47 -26.54
C SER A 83 -2.30 -4.88 -25.80
N LYS A 84 -1.17 -4.85 -26.51
CA LYS A 84 0.18 -4.98 -25.93
C LYS A 84 0.90 -3.64 -25.78
N THR A 85 0.30 -2.57 -26.28
CA THR A 85 0.82 -1.20 -26.20
C THR A 85 0.00 -0.42 -25.18
N PRO A 86 0.63 0.19 -24.16
CA PRO A 86 -0.09 0.98 -23.17
C PRO A 86 -0.60 2.28 -23.78
N LEU A 87 -1.74 2.76 -23.29
CA LEU A 87 -2.21 4.14 -23.52
C LEU A 87 -1.29 5.14 -22.82
N TRP A 88 -0.83 4.78 -21.61
CA TRP A 88 0.14 5.51 -20.83
C TRP A 88 0.78 4.57 -19.79
N SER A 89 1.96 4.93 -19.29
CA SER A 89 2.77 4.07 -18.40
C SER A 89 3.19 4.78 -17.13
N VAL A 90 3.53 4.00 -16.10
CA VAL A 90 4.13 4.47 -14.85
C VAL A 90 5.45 3.77 -14.58
N SER A 91 6.35 4.46 -13.87
CA SER A 91 7.69 3.94 -13.52
C SER A 91 7.80 3.43 -12.08
N TRP A 92 6.75 3.58 -11.27
CA TRP A 92 6.69 3.15 -9.88
C TRP A 92 5.92 1.83 -9.72
N TYR A 93 6.01 1.22 -8.53
CA TYR A 93 5.20 0.09 -8.13
C TYR A 93 4.29 0.45 -6.93
N ALA A 94 3.10 -0.14 -6.90
CA ALA A 94 2.18 -0.04 -5.78
C ALA A 94 1.51 -1.39 -5.57
N PHE A 95 1.21 -1.73 -4.31
CA PHE A 95 0.46 -2.94 -3.99
C PHE A 95 -1.02 -2.84 -4.35
N GLU A 96 -1.54 -1.61 -4.38
CA GLU A 96 -2.95 -1.35 -4.60
C GLU A 96 -3.15 -0.04 -5.36
N VAL A 97 -4.04 -0.10 -6.34
CA VAL A 97 -4.42 1.01 -7.21
C VAL A 97 -5.91 0.92 -7.56
N TYR A 98 -6.51 2.05 -7.87
CA TYR A 98 -7.89 2.15 -8.35
C TYR A 98 -7.90 2.88 -9.70
N PRO A 99 -7.81 2.15 -10.82
CA PRO A 99 -8.00 2.74 -12.14
C PRO A 99 -9.44 3.20 -12.33
N ASN A 100 -9.63 4.36 -12.94
CA ASN A 100 -10.94 4.88 -13.28
C ASN A 100 -11.45 4.26 -14.59
N GLN A 101 -12.78 4.13 -14.73
CA GLN A 101 -13.45 3.61 -15.92
C GLN A 101 -13.22 4.43 -17.19
N ASP A 102 -12.80 5.69 -17.06
CA ASP A 102 -12.41 6.53 -18.21
C ASP A 102 -11.07 6.13 -18.86
N GLY A 103 -10.27 5.29 -18.20
CA GLY A 103 -8.95 4.89 -18.70
C GLY A 103 -7.88 5.98 -18.61
N GLU A 104 -8.18 7.13 -18.00
CA GLU A 104 -7.27 8.26 -17.85
C GLU A 104 -6.81 8.45 -16.40
N HIS A 105 -7.69 8.24 -15.43
CA HIS A 105 -7.40 8.52 -14.02
C HIS A 105 -7.01 7.27 -13.24
N LEU A 106 -6.17 7.47 -12.23
CA LEU A 106 -5.67 6.40 -11.38
C LEU A 106 -5.42 6.92 -9.96
N VAL A 107 -5.95 6.21 -8.98
CA VAL A 107 -5.58 6.37 -7.56
C VAL A 107 -4.52 5.33 -7.22
N ARG A 108 -3.46 5.74 -6.53
CA ARG A 108 -2.40 4.90 -5.98
C ARG A 108 -2.44 4.96 -4.47
N MET A 109 -2.54 3.80 -3.81
CA MET A 109 -2.37 3.73 -2.36
C MET A 109 -0.89 3.65 -2.00
N GLY A 110 -0.56 4.24 -0.85
CA GLY A 110 0.77 4.15 -0.25
C GLY A 110 1.19 2.73 0.13
N PRO A 111 2.48 2.51 0.40
CA PRO A 111 2.97 1.25 0.93
C PRO A 111 2.52 1.06 2.39
N TRP A 112 2.96 -0.04 3.02
CA TRP A 112 2.88 -0.14 4.48
C TRP A 112 3.70 0.95 5.15
N ALA A 113 3.10 1.56 6.18
CA ALA A 113 3.63 2.73 6.82
C ALA A 113 4.67 2.39 7.89
N SER A 114 5.84 3.02 7.79
CA SER A 114 6.90 3.09 8.79
C SER A 114 7.16 4.52 9.28
N SER A 115 6.67 5.54 8.58
CA SER A 115 6.74 6.94 9.02
C SER A 115 5.55 7.78 8.53
N MET A 116 5.31 8.93 9.18
CA MET A 116 4.20 9.85 8.82
C MET A 116 4.43 10.57 7.49
N ASP A 117 5.69 10.72 7.06
CA ASP A 117 6.04 11.45 5.83
C ASP A 117 5.88 10.57 4.58
N GLN A 118 5.55 9.29 4.75
CA GLN A 118 5.29 8.39 3.64
C GLN A 118 3.97 8.68 2.95
N LEU A 119 3.90 8.26 1.69
CA LEU A 119 2.71 8.35 0.87
C LEU A 119 1.53 7.64 1.54
N ALA A 120 0.41 8.34 1.67
CA ALA A 120 -0.88 7.74 2.01
C ALA A 120 -1.67 7.41 0.75
N VAL A 121 -1.86 8.42 -0.11
CA VAL A 121 -2.59 8.30 -1.37
C VAL A 121 -2.07 9.32 -2.39
N SER A 122 -2.01 8.92 -3.65
CA SER A 122 -1.68 9.80 -4.77
C SER A 122 -2.63 9.61 -5.94
N PHE A 123 -2.84 10.66 -6.71
CA PHE A 123 -3.76 10.74 -7.84
C PHE A 123 -2.97 11.03 -9.10
N TYR A 124 -3.38 10.41 -10.21
CA TYR A 124 -2.70 10.51 -11.49
C TYR A 124 -3.69 10.72 -12.63
N THR A 125 -3.27 11.50 -13.62
CA THR A 125 -3.92 11.61 -14.93
C THR A 125 -2.93 11.18 -16.00
N ARG A 126 -3.27 10.13 -16.74
CA ARG A 126 -2.45 9.53 -17.80
C ARG A 126 -1.01 9.22 -17.36
N GLY A 127 -0.87 8.68 -16.15
CA GLY A 127 0.41 8.30 -15.56
C GLY A 127 1.21 9.44 -14.92
N VAL A 128 0.72 10.69 -14.97
CA VAL A 128 1.38 11.85 -14.34
C VAL A 128 0.69 12.18 -13.02
N GLU A 129 1.47 12.34 -11.95
CA GLU A 129 0.96 12.68 -10.61
C GLU A 129 0.33 14.07 -10.62
N THR A 130 -0.91 14.18 -10.15
CA THR A 130 -1.66 15.45 -10.07
C THR A 130 -1.78 15.95 -8.63
N LYS A 131 -1.89 15.04 -7.67
CA LYS A 131 -2.01 15.36 -6.24
C LYS A 131 -1.47 14.20 -5.40
N ARG A 132 -0.84 14.51 -4.27
CA ARG A 132 -0.41 13.52 -3.27
C ARG A 132 -0.73 13.97 -1.85
N TYR A 133 -0.96 13.00 -0.98
CA TYR A 133 -1.10 13.20 0.46
C TYR A 133 -0.18 12.21 1.19
N THR A 134 0.55 12.70 2.16
CA THR A 134 1.29 11.90 3.13
C THR A 134 0.35 11.42 4.23
N ILE A 135 0.81 10.48 5.05
CA ILE A 135 0.05 10.04 6.22
C ILE A 135 -0.11 11.19 7.22
N GLY A 136 0.91 12.05 7.37
CA GLY A 136 0.87 13.27 8.18
C GLY A 136 -0.16 14.29 7.73
N ASP A 137 -0.49 14.32 6.43
CA ASP A 137 -1.54 15.19 5.91
C ASP A 137 -2.94 14.72 6.35
N LEU A 138 -3.14 13.42 6.54
CA LEU A 138 -4.46 12.81 6.81
C LEU A 138 -4.67 12.42 8.28
N VAL A 139 -3.63 12.07 9.02
CA VAL A 139 -3.74 11.70 10.45
C VAL A 139 -3.32 12.87 11.32
N LYS A 140 -4.20 13.29 12.23
CA LYS A 140 -3.97 14.43 13.13
C LYS A 140 -3.54 13.98 14.52
N ASN A 141 -4.12 12.89 15.03
CA ASN A 141 -3.72 12.35 16.33
C ASN A 141 -2.81 11.12 16.16
N ARG A 142 -1.50 11.34 16.31
CA ARG A 142 -0.47 10.27 16.20
C ARG A 142 -0.55 9.24 17.33
N GLU A 143 -1.14 9.58 18.48
CA GLU A 143 -1.26 8.66 19.62
C GLU A 143 -2.24 7.51 19.33
N ASN A 144 -3.11 7.68 18.33
CA ASN A 144 -4.08 6.67 17.92
C ASN A 144 -3.53 5.67 16.88
N LEU A 145 -2.27 5.82 16.45
CA LEU A 145 -1.65 4.89 15.51
C LEU A 145 -1.45 3.53 16.17
N ARG A 146 -1.87 2.47 15.48
CA ARG A 146 -1.67 1.10 15.95
C ARG A 146 -0.34 0.58 15.42
N HIS A 147 0.67 0.59 16.29
CA HIS A 147 2.02 0.14 15.95
C HIS A 147 2.17 -1.38 16.01
N THR A 148 2.94 -1.92 15.07
CA THR A 148 3.56 -3.24 15.12
C THR A 148 5.06 -3.08 15.37
N VAL A 149 5.82 -4.18 15.35
CA VAL A 149 7.27 -4.16 15.61
C VAL A 149 8.04 -3.29 14.60
N SER A 150 7.55 -3.15 13.37
CA SER A 150 8.25 -2.43 12.29
C SER A 150 7.37 -1.45 11.50
N HIS A 151 6.06 -1.44 11.72
CA HIS A 151 5.09 -0.66 10.94
C HIS A 151 4.01 -0.07 11.83
N PHE A 152 3.10 0.72 11.24
CA PHE A 152 1.85 1.08 11.89
C PHE A 152 0.68 1.12 10.90
N PHE A 153 -0.53 0.97 11.43
CA PHE A 153 -1.76 1.16 10.68
C PHE A 153 -2.27 2.58 10.88
N TRP A 154 -2.51 3.30 9.78
CA TRP A 154 -3.07 4.65 9.77
C TRP A 154 -4.49 4.71 9.18
N LEU A 155 -4.86 3.72 8.38
CA LEU A 155 -6.14 3.61 7.69
C LEU A 155 -7.04 2.58 8.39
N SER A 156 -8.26 2.96 8.73
CA SER A 156 -9.26 2.07 9.33
C SER A 156 -10.24 1.50 8.30
N GLU A 157 -10.68 2.33 7.35
CA GLU A 157 -11.62 1.93 6.30
C GLU A 157 -11.23 2.59 4.98
N GLN A 158 -11.41 1.87 3.87
CA GLN A 158 -11.21 2.40 2.53
C GLN A 158 -12.28 1.87 1.59
N ARG A 159 -12.78 2.73 0.71
CA ARG A 159 -13.76 2.36 -0.32
C ARG A 159 -13.63 3.25 -1.54
N TYR A 160 -13.42 2.65 -2.70
CA TYR A 160 -13.49 3.33 -3.99
C TYR A 160 -14.91 3.21 -4.57
N ASP A 161 -15.52 4.33 -4.92
CA ASP A 161 -16.80 4.38 -5.63
C ASP A 161 -16.53 4.70 -7.10
N GLU A 162 -16.52 3.66 -7.93
CA GLU A 162 -16.26 3.77 -9.37
C GLU A 162 -17.30 4.64 -10.09
N LYS A 163 -18.55 4.68 -9.61
CA LYS A 163 -19.62 5.44 -10.27
C LYS A 163 -19.53 6.91 -9.93
N ALA A 164 -19.22 7.22 -8.67
CA ALA A 164 -19.07 8.59 -8.20
C ALA A 164 -17.68 9.16 -8.51
N ASN A 165 -16.71 8.33 -8.93
CA ASN A 165 -15.30 8.69 -9.07
C ASN A 165 -14.74 9.29 -7.78
N THR A 166 -15.02 8.64 -6.65
CA THR A 166 -14.56 9.10 -5.33
C THR A 166 -13.85 8.00 -4.56
N LEU A 167 -12.82 8.40 -3.80
CA LEU A 167 -12.17 7.55 -2.82
C LEU A 167 -12.59 8.00 -1.42
N HIS A 168 -13.17 7.09 -0.65
CA HIS A 168 -13.50 7.30 0.75
C HIS A 168 -12.39 6.66 1.60
N LEU A 169 -11.75 7.46 2.45
CA LEU A 169 -10.79 6.99 3.44
C LEU A 169 -11.27 7.36 4.83
N LYS A 170 -11.09 6.47 5.79
CA LYS A 170 -11.25 6.77 7.21
C LYS A 170 -9.97 6.40 7.94
N THR A 171 -9.41 7.34 8.68
CA THR A 171 -8.17 7.16 9.42
C THR A 171 -8.43 6.57 10.79
N VAL A 172 -7.40 5.97 11.41
CA VAL A 172 -7.50 5.35 12.75
C VAL A 172 -7.82 6.35 13.87
N ASP A 173 -7.59 7.64 13.67
CA ASP A 173 -8.02 8.71 14.58
C ASP A 173 -9.45 9.21 14.32
N GLY A 174 -10.19 8.54 13.43
CA GLY A 174 -11.62 8.74 13.22
C GLY A 174 -11.99 9.82 12.21
N LEU A 175 -11.01 10.42 11.52
CA LEU A 175 -11.27 11.38 10.45
C LEU A 175 -11.69 10.66 9.18
N SER A 176 -12.67 11.22 8.48
CA SER A 176 -13.16 10.71 7.20
C SER A 176 -12.84 11.71 6.12
N TYR A 177 -12.37 11.21 4.98
CA TYR A 177 -12.04 11.99 3.80
C TYR A 177 -12.74 11.40 2.59
N VAL A 178 -13.29 12.27 1.75
CA VAL A 178 -13.74 11.92 0.40
C VAL A 178 -12.87 12.68 -0.59
N PHE A 179 -12.15 11.95 -1.42
CA PHE A 179 -11.34 12.53 -2.49
C PHE A 179 -12.04 12.36 -3.82
N SER A 180 -11.95 13.38 -4.67
CA SER A 180 -12.21 13.22 -6.09
C SER A 180 -11.10 12.38 -6.73
N ALA A 181 -11.44 11.28 -7.38
CA ALA A 181 -10.48 10.42 -8.08
C ALA A 181 -9.90 11.07 -9.35
N ILE A 182 -10.53 12.15 -9.82
CA ILE A 182 -10.15 12.87 -11.05
C ILE A 182 -8.98 13.82 -10.80
N ASN A 183 -9.02 14.57 -9.69
CA ASN A 183 -8.02 15.62 -9.40
C ASN A 183 -7.36 15.49 -8.03
N GLY A 184 -7.82 14.56 -7.20
CA GLY A 184 -7.29 14.33 -5.85
C GLY A 184 -7.68 15.38 -4.82
N GLU A 185 -8.59 16.32 -5.11
CA GLU A 185 -9.05 17.27 -4.10
C GLU A 185 -9.94 16.58 -3.07
N ILE A 186 -9.79 17.00 -1.80
CA ILE A 186 -10.70 16.61 -0.72
C ILE A 186 -12.02 17.38 -0.93
N VAL A 187 -13.10 16.64 -1.13
CA VAL A 187 -14.45 17.19 -1.32
C VAL A 187 -15.31 17.08 -0.07
N GLN A 188 -14.88 16.29 0.91
CA GLN A 188 -15.50 16.15 2.24
C GLN A 188 -14.50 15.65 3.27
#